data_AF-A0A9E6JN31-F1
#
_entry.id   AF-A0A9E6JN31-F1
#
_cell.length_a   1.000
_cell.length_b   1.000
_cell.length_c   1.000
_cell.angle_alpha   90.00
_cell.angle_beta   90.00
_cell.angle_gamma   90.00
#
_symmetry.space_group_name_H-M   'P 1'
#
loop_
_entity.id
_entity.type
_entity.pdbx_description
1 polymer ?
#
loop_
_entity_poly.entity_id
_entity_poly.type
_entity_poly.pdbx_seq_one_letter_code
_entity_poly.pdbx_strand_id
1 'polypeptide(L)'
;MRPLWEPDEARYAEIPREMLASADWLTPRLNQVLYFEKPPLQYWLSAISMKAFGLHAFAARLPLALATLITLWCAWKLATRLGARQ
;
A
#
# COMPACT_ATOMS: atom_id res chain seq x y z
N MET A 1 13.03 -12.85 2.98
CA MET A 1 12.29 -12.02 2.00
C MET A 1 13.26 -11.18 1.19
N ARG A 2 12.96 -10.87 -0.07
CA ARG A 2 13.83 -9.97 -0.85
C ARG A 2 13.78 -8.53 -0.32
N PRO A 3 14.90 -7.78 -0.41
CA PRO A 3 14.93 -6.34 -0.15
C PRO A 3 13.88 -5.58 -0.96
N LEU A 4 13.56 -4.36 -0.51
CA LEU A 4 12.69 -3.46 -1.26
C LEU A 4 13.41 -3.04 -2.54
N TRP A 5 12.66 -3.04 -3.64
CA TRP A 5 13.18 -2.60 -4.92
C TRP A 5 13.19 -1.07 -5.02
N GLU A 6 14.35 -0.50 -5.32
CA GLU A 6 14.51 0.95 -5.48
C GLU A 6 14.19 1.40 -6.93
N PRO A 7 13.62 2.61 -7.11
CA PRO A 7 13.27 3.59 -6.06
C PRO A 7 11.87 3.38 -5.48
N ASP A 8 11.00 2.61 -6.15
CA ASP A 8 9.56 2.66 -5.89
C ASP A 8 9.17 1.98 -4.57
N GLU A 9 9.53 0.72 -4.36
CA GLU A 9 9.11 0.01 -3.14
C GLU A 9 9.70 0.63 -1.88
N ALA A 10 10.92 1.16 -1.98
CA ALA A 10 11.56 1.89 -0.89
C ALA A 10 10.76 3.16 -0.55
N ARG A 11 10.39 3.97 -1.56
CA ARG A 11 9.61 5.20 -1.36
C ARG A 11 8.24 4.94 -0.74
N TYR A 12 7.52 3.95 -1.26
CA TYR A 12 6.19 3.58 -0.75
C TYR A 12 6.24 2.87 0.60
N ALA A 13 7.40 2.41 1.06
CA ALA A 13 7.61 1.93 2.42
C ALA A 13 8.04 3.04 3.38
N GLU A 14 8.83 4.01 2.91
CA GLU A 14 9.39 5.06 3.74
C GLU A 14 8.36 6.12 4.15
N ILE A 15 7.50 6.55 3.23
CA ILE A 15 6.45 7.54 3.54
C ILE A 15 5.53 7.05 4.68
N PRO A 16 4.97 5.82 4.64
CA PRO A 16 4.23 5.26 5.77
C PRO A 16 5.03 5.16 7.06
N ARG A 17 6.33 4.83 6.98
CA ARG A 17 7.21 4.76 8.15
C ARG A 17 7.36 6.13 8.81
N GLU A 18 7.53 7.20 8.03
CA GLU A 18 7.57 8.58 8.52
C GLU A 18 6.23 9.03 9.10
N MET A 19 5.11 8.65 8.50
CA MET A 19 3.76 8.93 9.03
C MET A 19 3.56 8.27 10.41
N LEU A 20 4.01 7.03 10.58
CA LEU A 20 3.98 6.35 11.87
C LEU A 20 4.90 7.01 12.90
N ALA A 21 6.11 7.42 12.49
CA ALA A 21 7.08 8.04 13.38
C ALA A 21 6.67 9.45 13.84
N SER A 22 6.04 10.23 12.96
CA SER A 22 5.59 11.61 13.24
C SER A 22 4.17 11.69 13.81
N ALA A 23 3.40 10.61 13.71
CA ALA A 23 1.95 10.59 13.94
C ALA A 23 1.16 11.58 13.05
N ASP A 24 1.78 12.14 12.00
CA ASP A 24 1.12 12.95 10.99
C ASP A 24 0.63 12.04 9.85
N TRP A 25 -0.67 11.79 9.83
CA TRP A 25 -1.31 10.96 8.81
C TRP A 25 -1.82 11.77 7.61
N LEU A 26 -1.76 13.10 7.68
CA LEU A 26 -2.32 13.98 6.66
C LEU A 26 -1.24 14.47 5.69
N THR A 27 -0.05 14.77 6.21
CA THR A 27 1.04 15.40 5.46
C THR A 27 2.12 14.37 5.11
N PRO A 28 2.05 13.71 3.93
CA PRO A 28 3.08 12.77 3.50
C PRO A 28 4.44 13.47 3.36
N ARG A 29 5.47 12.82 3.91
CA ARG A 29 6.86 13.23 3.81
C ARG A 29 7.72 12.07 3.32
N LEU A 30 8.70 12.39 2.49
CA LEU A 30 9.74 11.48 2.03
C LEU A 30 11.09 12.12 2.35
N ASN A 31 11.86 11.45 3.21
CA ASN A 31 13.10 12.00 3.77
C ASN A 31 12.86 13.40 4.37
N GLN A 32 11.79 13.54 5.16
CA GLN A 32 11.36 14.80 5.80
C GLN A 32 10.85 15.91 4.86
N VAL A 33 10.96 15.73 3.54
CA VAL A 33 10.45 16.67 2.53
C VAL A 33 9.00 16.36 2.19
N LEU A 34 8.16 17.40 2.05
CA LEU A 34 6.76 17.26 1.65
C LEU A 34 6.62 16.53 0.31
N TYR A 35 5.76 15.51 0.24
CA TYR A 35 5.59 14.67 -0.94
C TYR A 35 4.11 14.53 -1.32
N PHE A 36 3.60 15.44 -2.15
CA PHE A 36 2.18 15.51 -2.56
C PHE A 36 1.90 14.99 -3.98
N GLU A 37 2.68 14.01 -4.45
CA GLU A 37 2.56 13.48 -5.81
C GLU A 37 1.43 12.45 -5.98
N LYS A 38 0.94 11.88 -4.86
CA LYS A 38 -0.05 10.78 -4.86
C LYS A 38 -1.05 10.95 -3.71
N PRO A 39 -2.30 10.47 -3.90
CA PRO A 39 -3.28 10.46 -2.81
C PRO A 39 -2.85 9.51 -1.68
N PRO A 40 -3.25 9.79 -0.42
CA PRO A 40 -2.66 9.16 0.76
C PRO A 40 -3.18 7.75 1.07
N LEU A 41 -4.20 7.25 0.36
CA LEU A 41 -4.87 5.98 0.65
C LEU A 41 -3.87 4.81 0.75
N GLN A 42 -2.97 4.70 -0.23
CA GLN A 42 -1.95 3.65 -0.23
C GLN A 42 -1.03 3.77 0.99
N TYR A 43 -0.66 5.00 1.37
CA TYR A 43 0.20 5.22 2.52
C TYR A 43 -0.48 4.84 3.83
N TRP A 44 -1.77 5.15 3.99
CA TRP A 44 -2.56 4.75 5.15
C TRP A 44 -2.64 3.23 5.30
N LEU A 45 -2.93 2.52 4.21
CA LEU A 45 -3.01 1.06 4.24
C LEU A 45 -1.67 0.43 4.59
N SER A 46 -0.58 0.93 4.01
CA SER A 46 0.78 0.50 4.35
C SER A 46 1.16 0.84 5.80
N ALA A 47 0.80 2.03 6.31
CA ALA A 47 1.07 2.44 7.68
C ALA A 47 0.29 1.59 8.69
N ILE A 48 -0.98 1.27 8.41
CA ILE A 48 -1.79 0.37 9.26
C ILE A 48 -1.15 -1.02 9.29
N SER A 49 -0.77 -1.55 8.11
CA SER A 49 -0.11 -2.86 8.01
C SER A 49 1.21 -2.89 8.78
N MET A 50 2.04 -1.86 8.62
CA MET A 50 3.29 -1.70 9.36
C MET A 50 3.09 -1.55 10.87
N LYS A 51 2.03 -0.86 11.30
CA LYS A 51 1.66 -0.74 12.71
C LYS A 51 1.22 -2.08 13.31
N ALA A 52 0.53 -2.92 12.53
CA ALA A 52 0.02 -4.21 12.98
C ALA A 52 1.06 -5.33 12.95
N PHE A 53 1.91 -5.37 11.92
CA PHE A 53 2.83 -6.49 11.65
C PHE A 53 4.32 -6.14 11.82
N GLY A 54 4.66 -4.87 12.05
CA GLY A 54 6.03 -4.39 12.22
C GLY A 54 6.66 -3.75 10.97
N LEU A 55 7.79 -3.06 11.18
CA LEU A 55 8.51 -2.31 10.15
C LEU A 55 9.44 -3.21 9.33
N HIS A 56 8.85 -3.97 8.41
CA HIS A 56 9.62 -4.83 7.50
C HIS A 56 8.92 -5.00 6.13
N ALA A 57 9.66 -5.52 5.16
CA ALA A 57 9.20 -5.60 3.77
C ALA A 57 7.93 -6.43 3.54
N PHE A 58 7.60 -7.39 4.41
CA PHE A 58 6.33 -8.13 4.33
C PHE A 58 5.15 -7.19 4.57
N ALA A 59 5.15 -6.50 5.71
CA ALA A 59 4.09 -5.55 6.09
C ALA A 59 3.91 -4.45 5.05
N ALA A 60 4.99 -3.96 4.43
CA ALA A 60 4.92 -2.95 3.38
C ALA A 60 4.14 -3.43 2.14
N ARG A 61 4.28 -4.73 1.79
CA ARG A 61 3.70 -5.34 0.58
C ARG A 61 2.31 -5.93 0.79
N LEU A 62 1.97 -6.28 2.03
CA LEU A 62 0.72 -6.96 2.38
C LEU A 62 -0.53 -6.25 1.83
N PRO A 63 -0.70 -4.91 1.94
CA PRO A 63 -1.89 -4.25 1.41
C PRO A 63 -2.03 -4.38 -0.10
N LEU A 64 -0.93 -4.26 -0.85
CA LEU A 64 -0.94 -4.41 -2.32
C LEU A 64 -1.24 -5.84 -2.73
N ALA A 65 -0.72 -6.82 -1.99
CA ALA A 65 -1.04 -8.23 -2.21
C ALA A 65 -2.55 -8.49 -2.02
N LEU A 66 -3.14 -7.96 -0.94
CA LEU A 66 -4.58 -8.08 -0.69
C LEU A 66 -5.42 -7.35 -1.74
N ALA A 67 -5.04 -6.14 -2.13
CA ALA A 67 -5.72 -5.38 -3.18
C ALA A 67 -5.73 -6.16 -4.50
N THR A 68 -4.61 -6.79 -4.87
CA THR A 68 -4.50 -7.61 -6.07
C THR A 68 -5.47 -8.81 -6.02
N LEU A 69 -5.54 -9.50 -4.88
CA LEU A 69 -6.48 -10.61 -4.69
C LEU A 69 -7.95 -10.16 -4.78
N ILE A 70 -8.28 -9.02 -4.18
CA ILE A 70 -9.63 -8.44 -4.27
C ILE A 70 -9.97 -8.09 -5.72
N THR A 71 -9.04 -7.49 -6.46
CA THR A 71 -9.24 -7.17 -7.88
C THR A 71 -9.48 -8.43 -8.71
N LEU A 72 -8.70 -9.49 -8.51
CA LEU A 72 -8.91 -10.78 -9.19
C LEU A 72 -10.29 -11.38 -8.87
N TRP A 73 -10.70 -11.35 -7.60
CA TRP A 73 -12.02 -11.81 -7.19
C TRP A 73 -13.16 -11.01 -7.82
N CYS A 74 -13.04 -9.67 -7.84
CA CYS A 74 -13.99 -8.77 -8.49
C CYS A 74 -14.08 -9.03 -10.00
N ALA A 75 -12.94 -9.22 -10.68
CA ALA A 75 -12.89 -9.53 -12.10
C ALA A 75 -13.58 -10.87 -12.40
N TRP A 76 -13.33 -11.91 -11.61
CA TRP A 76 -13.99 -13.21 -11.75
C TRP A 76 -15.51 -13.11 -11.51
N LYS A 77 -15.94 -12.38 -10.48
CA LYS A 77 -17.36 -12.09 -10.22
C LYS A 77 -18.02 -11.36 -11.37
N LEU A 78 -17.33 -10.41 -12.00
CA LEU A 78 -17.85 -9.68 -13.14
C LEU A 78 -17.97 -10.59 -14.37
N ALA A 79 -16.93 -11.37 -14.66
CA ALA A 79 -16.91 -12.31 -15.78
C ALA A 79 -18.05 -13.35 -15.69
N THR A 80 -18.24 -13.95 -14.52
CA THR A 80 -19.33 -14.91 -14.29
C THR A 80 -20.72 -14.27 -14.41
N ARG A 81 -20.89 -13.02 -13.97
CA ARG A 81 -22.16 -12.28 -14.12
C ARG A 81 -22.48 -11.92 -15.57
N LEU A 82 -21.46 -11.61 -16.38
CA LEU A 82 -21.64 -11.27 -17.79
C LEU A 82 -21.81 -12.53 -18.65
N GLY A 83 -21.07 -13.61 -18.37
CA GLY A 83 -21.20 -14.89 -19.06
C GLY A 83 -22.53 -15.58 -18.79
N ALA A 84 -23.12 -15.40 -17.60
CA ALA A 84 -24.47 -15.91 -17.29
C ALA A 84 -25.61 -15.09 -17.90
N ARG A 85 -25.30 -13.99 -18.62
CA ARG A 85 -26.27 -13.15 -19.34
C ARG A 85 -26.29 -13.40 -20.85
N GLN A 86 -25.46 -14.32 -21.34
CA GLN A 86 -25.44 -14.82 -22.72
C GLN A 86 -26.13 -16.18 -22.77
#